data_AF-A0A1L7AJS9-F1
#
_entry.id   AF-A0A1L7AJS9-F1
#
_cell.length_a   1.000
_cell.length_b   1.000
_cell.length_c   1.000
_cell.angle_alpha   90.00
_cell.angle_beta   90.00
_cell.angle_gamma   90.00
#
_symmetry.space_group_name_H-M   'P 1'
#
loop_
_entity.id
_entity.type
_entity.pdbx_description
1 polymer ?
#
loop_
_entity_poly.entity_id
_entity_poly.type
_entity_poly.pdbx_seq_one_letter_code
_entity_poly.pdbx_strand_id
1 'polypeptide(L)'
;MDAMQVRPLDEGDIHAAIQAVGGAWLHADPTVRNVVGADFRLGTSIIELKCLDEEGFEKPDRQAKLARIFRSHTLDRPVVVLDREALPEQERRAFDQAVVGPIKTAVTKAAKQLKQSRIEEPGAVCSVLWVVNNGFTTLSHQQIAALAAARARNDTSEIDVIIVSGCYYHSDGFDGYFLWPIDIVPLNAAVPFREADFVREAWSALTDAFMTELFRPESLSKASKGPVRDTQFDVDGVTYIRPAPAIGGKSPFYIHGRPRLNGTGMEYCPPVATTFPLVTRHEWEELRRELGDDPDLCESLEEWRRTEVQAEGQSTPLAPLVRVRTPVQAWWSWYSEGNGSRTAQGLFGFANHLFNVEAMRLIQGARELRPSLVVPARSMVAVTEVIGQNMANDVSHIVRLTAGTGGTSEHPLVANERMFHEHALGLGAAYAIRHSISTLLWVKDLRYAWV
;
A
#
# COMPACT_ATOMS: atom_id res chain seq x y z
N MET A 1 -13.31 14.86 0.00
CA MET A 1 -14.22 14.61 1.13
C MET A 1 -13.46 13.77 2.12
N ASP A 2 -13.36 14.22 3.36
CA ASP A 2 -12.75 13.40 4.41
C ASP A 2 -13.65 12.18 4.64
N ALA A 3 -13.02 11.00 4.70
CA ALA A 3 -13.74 9.78 5.00
C ALA A 3 -14.39 9.89 6.38
N MET A 4 -15.62 9.39 6.52
CA MET A 4 -16.30 9.31 7.81
C MET A 4 -15.38 8.64 8.84
N GLN A 5 -15.37 9.15 10.07
CA GLN A 5 -14.66 8.52 11.18
C GLN A 5 -15.67 7.89 12.15
N VAL A 6 -15.23 6.90 12.91
CA VAL A 6 -16.02 6.26 13.97
C VAL A 6 -15.32 6.38 15.31
N ARG A 7 -16.07 6.31 16.41
CA ARG A 7 -15.45 6.23 17.75
C ARG A 7 -14.88 4.82 17.97
N PRO A 8 -13.74 4.66 18.66
CA PRO A 8 -13.32 3.34 19.15
C PRO A 8 -14.34 2.76 20.12
N LEU A 9 -14.35 1.43 20.28
CA LEU A 9 -15.07 0.80 21.39
C LEU A 9 -14.30 1.01 22.68
N ASP A 10 -14.98 1.40 23.73
CA ASP A 10 -14.41 1.47 25.07
C ASP A 10 -14.90 0.32 25.95
N GLU A 11 -14.31 0.23 27.14
CA GLU A 11 -14.69 -0.78 28.13
C GLU A 11 -16.14 -0.62 28.61
N GLY A 12 -16.66 0.62 28.60
CA GLY A 12 -18.05 0.93 28.96
C GLY A 12 -19.05 0.34 27.97
N ASP A 13 -18.74 0.34 26.68
CA ASP A 13 -19.54 -0.32 25.65
C ASP A 13 -19.69 -1.83 25.92
N ILE A 14 -18.56 -2.49 26.22
CA ILE A 14 -18.54 -3.93 26.50
C ILE A 14 -19.26 -4.24 27.80
N HIS A 15 -19.07 -3.41 28.84
CA HIS A 15 -19.80 -3.54 30.09
C HIS A 15 -21.31 -3.43 29.89
N ALA A 16 -21.79 -2.43 29.14
CA ALA A 16 -23.20 -2.26 28.86
C ALA A 16 -23.78 -3.47 28.10
N ALA A 17 -23.04 -4.01 27.13
CA ALA A 17 -23.43 -5.20 26.38
C ALA A 17 -23.54 -6.44 27.29
N ILE A 18 -22.55 -6.68 28.16
CA ILE A 18 -22.58 -7.76 29.15
C ILE A 18 -23.75 -7.60 30.14
N GLN A 19 -24.00 -6.37 30.60
CA GLN A 19 -25.08 -6.09 31.54
C GLN A 19 -26.47 -6.36 30.92
N ALA A 20 -26.65 -6.08 29.63
CA ALA A 20 -27.90 -6.32 28.92
C ALA A 20 -28.30 -7.81 28.89
N VAL A 21 -27.32 -8.72 28.98
CA VAL A 21 -27.54 -10.17 29.02
C VAL A 21 -27.41 -10.77 30.43
N GLY A 22 -27.53 -9.92 31.45
CA GLY A 22 -27.58 -10.33 32.86
C GLY A 22 -26.20 -10.53 33.52
N GLY A 23 -25.12 -10.09 32.87
CA GLY A 23 -23.80 -10.03 33.50
C GLY A 23 -23.60 -8.76 34.32
N ALA A 24 -22.42 -8.65 34.93
CA ALA A 24 -22.03 -7.48 35.72
C ALA A 24 -20.50 -7.37 35.80
N TRP A 25 -20.02 -6.22 36.27
CA TRP A 25 -18.67 -6.13 36.83
C TRP A 25 -18.45 -7.23 37.86
N LEU A 26 -17.32 -7.92 37.76
CA LEU A 26 -16.96 -8.91 38.75
C LEU A 26 -16.68 -8.26 40.11
N HIS A 27 -16.13 -7.04 40.09
CA HIS A 27 -15.80 -6.28 41.30
C HIS A 27 -16.37 -4.87 41.19
N ALA A 28 -17.04 -4.41 42.26
CA ALA A 28 -17.74 -3.12 42.28
C ALA A 28 -16.81 -1.89 42.23
N ASP A 29 -15.54 -2.04 42.65
CA ASP A 29 -14.52 -0.99 42.54
C ASP A 29 -13.15 -1.59 42.20
N PRO A 30 -12.73 -1.58 40.92
CA PRO A 30 -11.45 -2.09 40.48
C PRO A 30 -10.25 -1.30 41.03
N THR A 31 -10.44 -0.02 41.39
CA THR A 31 -9.36 0.93 41.71
C THR A 31 -8.84 0.80 43.15
N VAL A 32 -9.62 0.17 44.03
CA VAL A 32 -9.30 0.00 45.46
C VAL A 32 -8.55 -1.31 45.75
N ARG A 33 -8.32 -2.15 44.73
CA ARG A 33 -7.77 -3.51 44.92
C ARG A 33 -6.25 -3.55 44.90
N ASN A 34 -5.67 -4.33 45.81
CA ASN A 34 -4.23 -4.63 45.83
C ASN A 34 -3.80 -5.65 44.76
N VAL A 35 -4.74 -6.42 44.20
CA VAL A 35 -4.47 -7.44 43.17
C VAL A 35 -5.53 -7.32 42.07
N VAL A 36 -5.06 -7.22 40.83
CA VAL A 36 -5.91 -7.06 39.64
C VAL A 36 -6.55 -8.41 39.27
N GLY A 37 -7.87 -8.44 39.18
CA GLY A 37 -8.68 -9.58 38.75
C GLY A 37 -9.29 -9.38 37.36
N ALA A 38 -10.16 -10.31 36.98
CA ALA A 38 -11.02 -10.26 35.81
C ALA A 38 -12.09 -9.16 35.89
N ASP A 39 -12.52 -8.68 34.73
CA ASP A 39 -13.41 -7.53 34.62
C ASP A 39 -14.87 -7.90 34.87
N PHE A 40 -15.36 -8.98 34.24
CA PHE A 40 -16.78 -9.31 34.24
C PHE A 40 -17.11 -10.69 34.78
N ARG A 41 -18.36 -10.82 35.24
CA ARG A 41 -19.03 -12.09 35.51
C ARG A 41 -20.27 -12.21 34.64
N LEU A 42 -20.44 -13.38 34.01
CA LEU A 42 -21.64 -13.74 33.28
C LEU A 42 -22.01 -15.18 33.62
N GLY A 43 -23.08 -15.35 34.40
CA GLY A 43 -23.49 -16.65 34.91
C GLY A 43 -22.39 -17.34 35.73
N THR A 44 -21.90 -18.45 35.21
CA THR A 44 -20.80 -19.24 35.82
C THR A 44 -19.43 -18.94 35.23
N SER A 45 -19.34 -17.96 34.33
CA SER A 45 -18.11 -17.59 33.65
C SER A 45 -17.54 -16.28 34.19
N ILE A 46 -16.22 -16.21 34.29
CA ILE A 46 -15.47 -14.97 34.53
C ILE A 46 -14.76 -14.55 33.24
N ILE A 47 -14.81 -13.26 32.90
CA ILE A 47 -14.34 -12.74 31.63
C ILE A 47 -13.34 -11.62 31.88
N GLU A 48 -12.16 -11.75 31.30
CA GLU A 48 -11.16 -10.69 31.22
C GLU A 48 -11.19 -10.06 29.83
N LEU A 49 -11.27 -8.73 29.77
CA LEU A 49 -11.26 -7.93 28.56
C LEU A 49 -9.86 -7.43 28.24
N LYS A 50 -9.46 -7.55 26.98
CA LYS A 50 -8.24 -6.93 26.44
C LYS A 50 -8.52 -6.25 25.11
N CYS A 51 -8.40 -4.93 25.08
CA CYS A 51 -8.47 -4.15 23.86
C CYS A 51 -7.10 -4.10 23.16
N LEU A 52 -7.10 -4.35 21.85
CA LEU A 52 -5.94 -4.16 20.98
C LEU A 52 -6.08 -2.81 20.28
N ASP A 53 -5.63 -1.76 20.97
CA ASP A 53 -5.76 -0.37 20.51
C ASP A 53 -4.54 0.12 19.71
N GLU A 54 -3.33 -0.38 20.02
CA GLU A 54 -2.08 0.01 19.36
C GLU A 54 -1.87 -0.72 18.02
N GLU A 55 -1.43 0.01 16.99
CA GLU A 55 -1.21 -0.57 15.68
C GLU A 55 0.08 -1.41 15.64
N GLY A 56 -0.01 -2.57 14.98
CA GLY A 56 0.99 -3.62 15.04
C GLY A 56 2.36 -3.24 14.49
N PHE A 57 2.53 -2.10 13.80
CA PHE A 57 3.80 -1.67 13.21
C PHE A 57 4.34 -0.33 13.70
N GLU A 58 3.77 0.28 14.74
CA GLU A 58 4.24 1.60 15.20
C GLU A 58 5.61 1.58 15.89
N LYS A 59 6.00 0.45 16.51
CA LYS A 59 7.21 0.39 17.35
C LYS A 59 8.48 0.24 16.49
N PRO A 60 9.47 1.16 16.60
CA PRO A 60 10.69 1.14 15.79
C PRO A 60 11.46 -0.20 15.84
N ASP A 61 11.58 -0.82 17.01
CA ASP A 61 12.25 -2.12 17.15
C ASP A 61 11.58 -3.22 16.32
N ARG A 62 10.25 -3.17 16.21
CA ARG A 62 9.47 -4.13 15.42
C ARG A 62 9.62 -3.83 13.93
N GLN A 63 9.59 -2.55 13.54
CA GLN A 63 9.86 -2.11 12.17
C GLN A 63 11.24 -2.59 11.70
N ALA A 64 12.29 -2.39 12.50
CA ALA A 64 13.64 -2.86 12.20
C ALA A 64 13.71 -4.39 12.07
N LYS A 65 13.02 -5.13 12.95
CA LYS A 65 12.95 -6.60 12.86
C LYS A 65 12.27 -7.06 11.57
N LEU A 66 11.17 -6.43 11.18
CA LEU A 66 10.43 -6.74 9.96
C LEU A 66 11.23 -6.38 8.71
N ALA A 67 11.84 -5.19 8.68
CA ALA A 67 12.71 -4.75 7.60
C ALA A 67 13.82 -5.78 7.34
N ARG A 68 14.50 -6.23 8.40
CA ARG A 68 15.54 -7.26 8.28
C ARG A 68 15.04 -8.59 7.70
N ILE A 69 13.82 -9.03 8.05
CA ILE A 69 13.24 -10.27 7.52
C ILE A 69 12.99 -10.16 6.02
N PHE A 70 12.44 -9.03 5.55
CA PHE A 70 12.07 -8.90 4.13
C PHE A 70 13.23 -8.45 3.24
N ARG A 71 14.19 -7.68 3.78
CA ARG A 71 15.28 -7.11 2.99
C ARG A 71 16.18 -8.19 2.37
N SER A 72 16.34 -9.34 3.02
CA SER A 72 17.11 -10.47 2.47
C SER A 72 16.54 -11.05 1.18
N HIS A 73 15.27 -10.77 0.86
CA HIS A 73 14.57 -11.31 -0.32
C HIS A 73 14.23 -10.24 -1.36
N THR A 74 14.46 -8.97 -1.05
CA THR A 74 14.02 -7.82 -1.85
C THR A 74 15.14 -6.81 -2.00
N LEU A 75 16.33 -7.32 -2.37
CA LEU A 75 17.48 -6.50 -2.67
C LEU A 75 17.11 -5.47 -3.76
N ASP A 76 17.56 -4.23 -3.58
CA ASP A 76 17.40 -3.11 -4.51
C ASP A 76 15.95 -2.65 -4.78
N ARG A 77 14.95 -3.15 -4.05
CA ARG A 77 13.59 -2.62 -4.13
C ARG A 77 13.41 -1.40 -3.21
N PRO A 78 12.84 -0.28 -3.71
CA PRO A 78 12.56 0.91 -2.90
C PRO A 78 11.27 0.76 -2.08
N VAL A 79 10.36 -0.11 -2.53
CA VAL A 79 9.11 -0.44 -1.84
C VAL A 79 8.98 -1.96 -1.70
N VAL A 80 8.73 -2.41 -0.47
CA VAL A 80 8.67 -3.82 -0.10
C VAL A 80 7.32 -4.12 0.56
N VAL A 81 6.58 -5.06 -0.04
CA VAL A 81 5.29 -5.51 0.49
C VAL A 81 5.52 -6.57 1.58
N LEU A 82 4.95 -6.34 2.75
CA LEU A 82 4.98 -7.23 3.92
C LEU A 82 3.98 -8.38 3.76
N ASP A 83 4.14 -9.17 2.70
CA ASP A 83 3.36 -10.37 2.43
C ASP A 83 3.98 -11.59 3.12
N ARG A 84 3.25 -12.14 4.10
CA ARG A 84 3.66 -13.35 4.82
C ARG A 84 3.80 -14.55 3.89
N GLU A 85 2.92 -14.69 2.89
CA GLU A 85 2.90 -15.88 2.03
C GLU A 85 4.02 -15.85 0.98
N ALA A 86 4.67 -14.70 0.78
CA ALA A 86 5.86 -14.58 -0.04
C ALA A 86 7.14 -15.07 0.67
N LEU A 87 7.11 -15.28 2.00
CA LEU A 87 8.28 -15.65 2.78
C LEU A 87 8.51 -17.18 2.83
N PRO A 88 9.78 -17.64 2.88
CA PRO A 88 10.12 -19.02 3.26
C PRO A 88 9.58 -19.39 4.64
N GLU A 89 9.37 -20.69 4.91
CA GLU A 89 8.75 -21.16 6.17
C GLU A 89 9.44 -20.65 7.45
N GLN A 90 10.78 -20.69 7.49
CA GLN A 90 11.53 -20.23 8.66
C GLN A 90 11.28 -18.75 8.96
N GLU A 91 11.16 -17.92 7.93
CA GLU A 91 10.94 -16.49 8.06
C GLU A 91 9.48 -16.14 8.29
N ARG A 92 8.53 -16.93 7.79
CA ARG A 92 7.12 -16.85 8.20
C ARG A 92 6.98 -16.95 9.71
N ARG A 93 7.70 -17.89 10.35
CA ARG A 93 7.72 -18.00 11.81
C ARG A 93 8.33 -16.77 12.49
N ALA A 94 9.41 -16.23 11.94
CA ALA A 94 10.06 -15.03 12.48
C ALA A 94 9.16 -13.78 12.36
N PHE A 95 8.43 -13.66 11.24
CA PHE A 95 7.41 -12.66 11.01
C PHE A 95 6.26 -12.80 12.03
N ASP A 96 5.68 -13.98 12.15
CA ASP A 96 4.58 -14.26 13.10
C ASP A 96 5.02 -13.90 14.54
N GLN A 97 6.25 -14.23 14.93
CA GLN A 97 6.81 -13.84 16.23
C GLN A 97 7.02 -12.33 16.40
N ALA A 98 7.29 -11.58 15.34
CA ALA A 98 7.43 -10.12 15.39
C ALA A 98 6.08 -9.44 15.61
N VAL A 99 5.02 -9.96 14.98
CA VAL A 99 3.67 -9.36 15.01
C VAL A 99 2.86 -9.80 16.23
N VAL A 100 3.09 -11.00 16.77
CA VAL A 100 2.29 -11.57 17.88
C VAL A 100 2.53 -10.93 19.26
N GLY A 101 3.51 -10.04 19.40
CA GLY A 101 3.93 -9.47 20.70
C GLY A 101 2.79 -8.91 21.57
N PRO A 102 1.90 -8.05 21.03
CA PRO A 102 0.77 -7.51 21.76
C PRO A 102 -0.22 -8.60 22.21
N ILE A 103 -0.56 -9.53 21.31
CA ILE A 103 -1.46 -10.67 21.60
C ILE A 103 -0.87 -11.54 22.72
N LYS A 104 0.43 -11.86 22.63
CA LYS A 104 1.11 -12.63 23.68
C LYS A 104 1.03 -11.93 25.04
N THR A 105 1.25 -10.62 25.07
CA THR A 105 1.21 -9.83 26.29
C THR A 105 -0.21 -9.80 26.88
N ALA A 106 -1.24 -9.65 26.05
CA ALA A 106 -2.64 -9.71 26.45
C ALA A 106 -2.98 -11.08 27.08
N VAL A 107 -2.60 -12.18 26.43
CA VAL A 107 -2.79 -13.54 26.94
C VAL A 107 -2.07 -13.75 28.29
N THR A 108 -0.80 -13.36 28.40
CA THR A 108 -0.04 -13.50 29.67
C THR A 108 -0.66 -12.69 30.81
N LYS A 109 -1.12 -11.46 30.56
CA LYS A 109 -1.76 -10.63 31.58
C LYS A 109 -3.11 -11.23 32.01
N ALA A 110 -3.95 -11.58 31.03
CA ALA A 110 -5.26 -12.16 31.28
C ALA A 110 -5.18 -13.47 32.08
N ALA A 111 -4.23 -14.35 31.76
CA ALA A 111 -4.02 -15.58 32.50
C ALA A 111 -3.77 -15.34 34.01
N LYS A 112 -3.03 -14.28 34.37
CA LYS A 112 -2.78 -13.94 35.77
C LYS A 112 -4.04 -13.42 36.47
N GLN A 113 -4.80 -12.56 35.79
CA GLN A 113 -6.03 -11.97 36.31
C GLN A 113 -7.12 -13.03 36.50
N LEU A 114 -7.33 -13.89 35.49
CA LEU A 114 -8.30 -14.99 35.55
C LEU A 114 -7.96 -16.02 36.63
N LYS A 115 -6.67 -16.34 36.81
CA LYS A 115 -6.22 -17.22 37.90
C LYS A 115 -6.57 -16.64 39.27
N GLN A 116 -6.32 -15.35 39.47
CA GLN A 116 -6.64 -14.67 40.72
C GLN A 116 -8.16 -14.66 40.96
N SER A 117 -8.95 -14.27 39.96
CA SER A 117 -10.41 -14.21 40.09
C SER A 117 -11.05 -15.58 40.31
N ARG A 118 -10.50 -16.66 39.75
CA ARG A 118 -10.98 -18.02 40.02
C ARG A 118 -10.82 -18.44 41.49
N ILE A 119 -9.79 -17.93 42.18
CA ILE A 119 -9.61 -18.16 43.62
C ILE A 119 -10.65 -17.39 44.43
N GLU A 120 -11.00 -16.19 43.98
CA GLU A 120 -11.93 -15.29 44.65
C GLU A 120 -13.39 -15.64 44.39
N GLU A 121 -13.67 -16.30 43.27
CA GLU A 121 -15.00 -16.74 42.86
C GLU A 121 -15.06 -18.27 42.71
N PRO A 122 -15.23 -19.02 43.82
CA PRO A 122 -15.31 -20.49 43.77
C PRO A 122 -16.46 -21.02 42.91
N GLY A 123 -17.47 -20.19 42.62
CA GLY A 123 -18.60 -20.53 41.75
C GLY A 123 -18.32 -20.37 40.26
N ALA A 124 -17.15 -19.83 39.88
CA ALA A 124 -16.74 -19.70 38.49
C ALA A 124 -16.25 -21.05 37.95
N VAL A 125 -16.86 -21.50 36.85
CA VAL A 125 -16.57 -22.80 36.21
C VAL A 125 -15.74 -22.63 34.93
N CYS A 126 -15.83 -21.47 34.29
CA CYS A 126 -15.16 -21.18 33.01
C CYS A 126 -14.42 -19.84 33.06
N SER A 127 -13.14 -19.84 32.66
CA SER A 127 -12.36 -18.61 32.49
C SER A 127 -12.28 -18.21 31.03
N VAL A 128 -12.66 -16.98 30.73
CA VAL A 128 -12.77 -16.46 29.36
C VAL A 128 -11.86 -15.25 29.18
N LEU A 129 -11.08 -15.25 28.11
CA LEU A 129 -10.39 -14.05 27.62
C LEU A 129 -11.15 -13.49 26.42
N TRP A 130 -11.64 -12.26 26.54
CA TRP A 130 -12.24 -11.50 25.44
C TRP A 130 -11.26 -10.47 24.89
N VAL A 131 -10.79 -10.69 23.66
CA VAL A 131 -9.95 -9.75 22.92
C VAL A 131 -10.81 -8.92 21.96
N VAL A 132 -10.79 -7.59 22.10
CA VAL A 132 -11.49 -6.67 21.19
C VAL A 132 -10.45 -5.97 20.31
N ASN A 133 -10.55 -6.14 18.99
CA ASN A 133 -9.70 -5.43 18.05
C ASN A 133 -10.25 -4.04 17.73
N ASN A 134 -9.61 -3.02 18.28
CA ASN A 134 -9.98 -1.62 18.13
C ASN A 134 -9.10 -0.84 17.15
N GLY A 135 -7.84 -1.24 16.96
CA GLY A 135 -6.89 -0.52 16.10
C GLY A 135 -5.83 -1.42 15.45
N PHE A 136 -5.85 -2.73 15.70
CA PHE A 136 -4.86 -3.65 15.17
C PHE A 136 -5.21 -4.08 13.73
N THR A 137 -4.89 -3.23 12.75
CA THR A 137 -5.18 -3.47 11.32
C THR A 137 -4.16 -4.39 10.65
N THR A 138 -3.01 -4.60 11.28
CA THR A 138 -1.92 -5.42 10.74
C THR A 138 -2.33 -6.88 10.52
N LEU A 139 -3.22 -7.43 11.32
CA LEU A 139 -3.69 -8.81 11.17
C LEU A 139 -5.19 -8.82 10.88
N SER A 140 -5.61 -9.74 10.01
CA SER A 140 -7.04 -10.01 9.83
C SER A 140 -7.65 -10.57 11.11
N HIS A 141 -8.97 -10.44 11.26
CA HIS A 141 -9.71 -11.00 12.39
C HIS A 141 -9.38 -12.48 12.63
N GLN A 142 -9.42 -13.30 11.56
CA GLN A 142 -9.10 -14.73 11.63
C GLN A 142 -7.66 -15.00 12.08
N GLN A 143 -6.70 -14.18 11.65
CA GLN A 143 -5.32 -14.30 12.09
C GLN A 143 -5.17 -13.95 13.58
N ILE A 144 -5.87 -12.92 14.07
CA ILE A 144 -5.88 -12.57 15.50
C ILE A 144 -6.48 -13.72 16.31
N ALA A 145 -7.64 -14.25 15.92
CA ALA A 145 -8.29 -15.38 16.58
C ALA A 145 -7.39 -16.62 16.62
N ALA A 146 -6.79 -16.99 15.50
CA ALA A 146 -5.89 -18.13 15.40
C ALA A 146 -4.63 -17.96 16.28
N LEU A 147 -4.01 -16.78 16.27
CA LEU A 147 -2.81 -16.50 17.06
C LEU A 147 -3.11 -16.42 18.55
N ALA A 148 -4.22 -15.79 18.95
CA ALA A 148 -4.64 -15.73 20.35
C ALA A 148 -4.92 -17.14 20.90
N ALA A 149 -5.67 -17.96 20.16
CA ALA A 149 -5.93 -19.35 20.51
C ALA A 149 -4.66 -20.19 20.59
N ALA A 150 -3.77 -20.09 19.60
CA ALA A 150 -2.49 -20.80 19.61
C ALA A 150 -1.60 -20.38 20.79
N ARG A 151 -1.60 -19.10 21.16
CA ARG A 151 -0.83 -18.60 22.30
C ARG A 151 -1.39 -19.10 23.62
N ALA A 152 -2.69 -18.96 23.85
CA ALA A 152 -3.29 -19.43 25.09
C ALA A 152 -3.11 -20.93 25.28
N ARG A 153 -3.31 -21.76 24.24
CA ARG A 153 -3.07 -23.22 24.33
C ARG A 153 -1.64 -23.59 24.74
N ASN A 154 -0.65 -22.82 24.30
CA ASN A 154 0.76 -23.12 24.55
C ASN A 154 1.31 -22.48 25.83
N ASP A 155 0.80 -21.31 26.20
CA ASP A 155 1.40 -20.47 27.23
C ASP A 155 0.67 -20.56 28.59
N THR A 156 -0.57 -21.09 28.66
CA THR A 156 -1.35 -21.16 29.91
C THR A 156 -2.46 -22.23 29.91
N SER A 157 -2.85 -22.69 31.09
CA SER A 157 -4.05 -23.52 31.33
C SER A 157 -5.17 -22.76 32.06
N GLU A 158 -4.98 -21.46 32.32
CA GLU A 158 -5.90 -20.63 33.12
C GLU A 158 -7.03 -20.02 32.28
N ILE A 159 -7.03 -20.28 30.96
CA ILE A 159 -8.00 -19.77 29.99
C ILE A 159 -8.68 -20.96 29.32
N ASP A 160 -10.00 -21.08 29.47
CA ASP A 160 -10.79 -22.16 28.88
C ASP A 160 -11.35 -21.78 27.51
N VAL A 161 -11.66 -20.49 27.31
CA VAL A 161 -12.23 -19.95 26.07
C VAL A 161 -11.60 -18.61 25.70
N ILE A 162 -11.40 -18.41 24.40
CA ILE A 162 -11.09 -17.09 23.83
C ILE A 162 -12.27 -16.59 23.02
N ILE A 163 -12.64 -15.35 23.24
CA ILE A 163 -13.52 -14.58 22.38
C ILE A 163 -12.65 -13.55 21.66
N VAL A 164 -12.75 -13.47 20.34
CA VAL A 164 -12.16 -12.37 19.57
C VAL A 164 -13.30 -11.64 18.88
N SER A 165 -13.39 -10.33 19.09
CA SER A 165 -14.32 -9.47 18.35
C SER A 165 -13.61 -8.24 17.81
N GLY A 166 -14.28 -7.45 16.98
CA GLY A 166 -13.73 -6.16 16.54
C GLY A 166 -14.70 -5.39 15.67
N CYS A 167 -14.43 -4.10 15.52
CA CYS A 167 -15.15 -3.21 14.60
C CYS A 167 -14.20 -2.81 13.47
N TYR A 168 -14.43 -3.33 12.26
CA TYR A 168 -13.61 -3.04 11.08
C TYR A 168 -14.43 -2.18 10.13
N TYR A 169 -14.00 -0.93 10.01
CA TYR A 169 -14.59 0.01 9.07
C TYR A 169 -13.68 0.11 7.85
N HIS A 170 -14.20 -0.22 6.67
CA HIS A 170 -13.49 -0.04 5.41
C HIS A 170 -14.26 0.94 4.53
N SER A 171 -13.55 1.78 3.77
CA SER A 171 -14.17 2.70 2.82
C SER A 171 -13.23 3.03 1.67
N ASP A 172 -13.81 3.29 0.50
CA ASP A 172 -13.12 3.87 -0.65
C ASP A 172 -13.53 5.33 -0.92
N GLY A 173 -14.21 5.95 0.04
CA GLY A 173 -14.76 7.31 -0.04
C GLY A 173 -16.19 7.39 -0.57
N PHE A 174 -16.67 6.37 -1.29
CA PHE A 174 -18.07 6.29 -1.74
C PHE A 174 -18.84 5.20 -0.96
N ASP A 175 -18.31 3.99 -0.93
CA ASP A 175 -18.87 2.89 -0.14
C ASP A 175 -18.23 2.84 1.25
N GLY A 176 -19.03 2.44 2.24
CA GLY A 176 -18.59 2.15 3.61
C GLY A 176 -19.04 0.75 4.02
N TYR A 177 -18.10 -0.06 4.53
CA TYR A 177 -18.36 -1.42 5.00
C TYR A 177 -18.00 -1.51 6.47
N PHE A 178 -18.97 -1.89 7.29
CA PHE A 178 -18.81 -2.11 8.73
C PHE A 178 -18.90 -3.61 9.01
N LEU A 179 -17.79 -4.19 9.46
CA LEU A 179 -17.72 -5.59 9.82
C LEU A 179 -17.53 -5.72 11.33
N TRP A 180 -18.44 -6.44 11.97
CA TRP A 180 -18.48 -6.66 13.42
C TRP A 180 -18.33 -8.15 13.77
N PRO A 181 -17.26 -8.82 13.34
CA PRO A 181 -17.10 -10.25 13.58
C PRO A 181 -16.91 -10.55 15.07
N ILE A 182 -17.38 -11.73 15.47
CA ILE A 182 -17.13 -12.33 16.77
C ILE A 182 -16.88 -13.82 16.61
N ASP A 183 -15.69 -14.26 17.02
CA ASP A 183 -15.28 -15.67 17.03
C ASP A 183 -15.11 -16.13 18.48
N ILE A 184 -15.76 -17.24 18.83
CA ILE A 184 -15.58 -17.89 20.14
C ILE A 184 -14.86 -19.21 19.92
N VAL A 185 -13.68 -19.33 20.50
CA VAL A 185 -12.76 -20.46 20.34
C VAL A 185 -12.61 -21.19 21.67
N PRO A 186 -13.23 -22.37 21.83
CA PRO A 186 -12.96 -23.24 22.96
C PRO A 186 -11.52 -23.73 22.94
N LEU A 187 -10.82 -23.61 24.07
CA LEU A 187 -9.48 -24.13 24.27
C LEU A 187 -9.53 -25.42 25.09
N ASN A 188 -10.42 -25.48 26.08
CA ASN A 188 -10.62 -26.63 26.94
C ASN A 188 -11.99 -27.29 26.66
N ALA A 189 -11.98 -28.43 25.97
CA ALA A 189 -13.21 -29.15 25.63
C ALA A 189 -13.94 -29.72 26.86
N ALA A 190 -13.27 -29.85 28.01
CA ALA A 190 -13.89 -30.35 29.24
C ALA A 190 -14.70 -29.28 29.98
N VAL A 191 -14.51 -28.00 29.65
CA VAL A 191 -15.17 -26.86 30.32
C VAL A 191 -16.08 -26.18 29.29
N PRO A 192 -17.39 -26.51 29.28
CA PRO A 192 -18.31 -25.90 28.32
C PRO A 192 -18.58 -24.44 28.70
N PHE A 193 -18.41 -23.54 27.73
CA PHE A 193 -18.84 -22.16 27.86
C PHE A 193 -20.33 -22.04 27.53
N ARG A 194 -21.16 -22.07 28.57
CA ARG A 194 -22.62 -22.09 28.45
C ARG A 194 -23.20 -20.75 28.03
N GLU A 195 -22.47 -19.67 28.31
CA GLU A 195 -22.93 -18.31 28.06
C GLU A 195 -22.55 -17.78 26.65
N ALA A 196 -22.16 -18.67 25.73
CA ALA A 196 -21.72 -18.31 24.38
C ALA A 196 -22.78 -17.60 23.53
N ASP A 197 -24.05 -17.99 23.65
CA ASP A 197 -25.15 -17.38 22.90
C ASP A 197 -25.52 -16.00 23.47
N PHE A 198 -25.48 -15.84 24.79
CA PHE A 198 -25.67 -14.54 25.44
C PHE A 198 -24.60 -13.53 25.01
N VAL A 199 -23.34 -13.94 24.89
CA VAL A 199 -22.28 -13.07 24.36
C VAL A 199 -22.55 -12.65 22.92
N ARG A 200 -23.04 -13.56 22.07
CA ARG A 200 -23.39 -13.22 20.68
C ARG A 200 -24.55 -12.24 20.60
N GLU A 201 -25.58 -12.45 21.42
CA GLU A 201 -26.72 -11.55 21.53
C GLU A 201 -26.28 -10.16 22.02
N ALA A 202 -25.46 -10.11 23.06
CA ALA A 202 -24.88 -8.87 23.58
C ALA A 202 -24.08 -8.11 22.50
N TRP A 203 -23.23 -8.82 21.75
CA TRP A 203 -22.43 -8.24 20.68
C TRP A 203 -23.28 -7.74 19.51
N SER A 204 -24.34 -8.48 19.15
CA SER A 204 -25.30 -8.06 18.12
C SER A 204 -26.04 -6.79 18.54
N ALA A 205 -26.55 -6.76 19.77
CA ALA A 205 -27.26 -5.60 20.31
C ALA A 205 -26.36 -4.36 20.40
N LEU A 206 -25.09 -4.54 20.82
CA LEU A 206 -24.09 -3.48 20.81
C LEU A 206 -23.84 -2.97 19.39
N THR A 207 -23.73 -3.87 18.41
CA THR A 207 -23.53 -3.50 17.01
C THR A 207 -24.69 -2.64 16.49
N ASP A 208 -25.94 -3.05 16.74
CA ASP A 208 -27.13 -2.30 16.31
C ASP A 208 -27.22 -0.93 16.97
N ALA A 209 -26.95 -0.86 18.28
CA ALA A 209 -26.91 0.40 19.03
C ALA A 209 -25.82 1.33 18.49
N PHE A 210 -24.60 0.82 18.30
CA PHE A 210 -23.47 1.58 17.79
C PHE A 210 -23.73 2.12 16.39
N MET A 211 -24.25 1.28 15.49
CA MET A 211 -24.57 1.69 14.11
C MET A 211 -25.71 2.72 14.07
N THR A 212 -26.66 2.64 15.01
CA THR A 212 -27.73 3.66 15.18
C THR A 212 -27.16 4.99 15.69
N GLU A 213 -26.20 4.94 16.61
CA GLU A 213 -25.53 6.13 17.14
C GLU A 213 -24.61 6.81 16.14
N LEU A 214 -24.03 6.05 15.20
CA LEU A 214 -23.03 6.55 14.26
C LEU A 214 -23.48 7.79 13.47
N PHE A 215 -24.78 7.88 13.15
CA PHE A 215 -25.36 8.98 12.40
C PHE A 215 -25.86 10.15 13.27
N ARG A 216 -25.64 10.09 14.59
CA ARG A 216 -26.01 11.17 15.51
C ARG A 216 -24.89 12.21 15.60
N PRO A 217 -25.22 13.53 15.68
CA PRO A 217 -24.22 14.60 15.77
C PRO A 217 -23.22 14.45 16.92
N GLU A 218 -23.66 13.91 18.06
CA GLU A 218 -22.85 13.71 19.26
C GLU A 218 -21.71 12.70 19.05
N SER A 219 -21.96 11.66 18.24
CA SER A 219 -20.98 10.61 17.92
C SER A 219 -19.85 11.13 17.03
N LEU A 220 -20.15 12.09 16.15
CA LEU A 220 -19.15 12.72 15.28
C LEU A 220 -18.08 13.48 16.10
N SER A 221 -18.45 14.02 17.27
CA SER A 221 -17.49 14.72 18.15
C SER A 221 -16.48 13.79 18.83
N LYS A 222 -16.79 12.49 18.94
CA LYS A 222 -15.94 11.44 19.53
C LYS A 222 -15.28 10.55 18.47
N ALA A 223 -15.56 10.80 17.19
CA ALA A 223 -15.03 10.01 16.09
C ALA A 223 -13.53 10.31 15.90
N SER A 224 -12.72 9.26 15.84
CA SER A 224 -11.26 9.38 15.66
C SER A 224 -10.69 8.26 14.80
N LYS A 225 -11.37 7.12 14.72
CA LYS A 225 -10.97 5.96 13.94
C LYS A 225 -11.43 6.11 12.49
N GLY A 226 -10.48 6.23 11.57
CA GLY A 226 -10.74 6.24 10.14
C GLY A 226 -11.01 4.84 9.57
N PRO A 227 -11.24 4.74 8.24
CA PRO A 227 -11.29 3.44 7.57
C PRO A 227 -9.94 2.74 7.65
N VAL A 228 -9.94 1.41 7.55
CA VAL A 228 -8.71 0.60 7.47
C VAL A 228 -7.88 1.06 6.27
N ARG A 229 -6.62 1.41 6.55
CA ARG A 229 -5.64 1.90 5.58
C ARG A 229 -4.42 1.00 5.49
N ASP A 230 -3.63 1.21 4.45
CA ASP A 230 -2.31 0.62 4.36
C ASP A 230 -1.48 1.02 5.58
N THR A 231 -0.76 0.07 6.17
CA THR A 231 0.25 0.37 7.19
C THR A 231 1.61 0.43 6.53
N GLN A 232 2.35 1.52 6.72
CA GLN A 232 3.68 1.69 6.15
C GLN A 232 4.69 2.32 7.11
N PHE A 233 5.97 2.03 6.89
CA PHE A 233 7.09 2.64 7.60
C PHE A 233 8.35 2.63 6.72
N ASP A 234 9.31 3.48 7.03
CA ASP A 234 10.58 3.58 6.29
C ASP A 234 11.76 3.13 7.15
N VAL A 235 12.65 2.31 6.58
CA VAL A 235 13.92 1.91 7.18
C VAL A 235 15.00 1.99 6.11
N ASP A 236 16.07 2.73 6.38
CA ASP A 236 17.24 2.90 5.49
C ASP A 236 16.86 3.34 4.06
N GLY A 237 15.87 4.23 3.92
CA GLY A 237 15.40 4.75 2.64
C GLY A 237 14.50 3.79 1.84
N VAL A 238 14.11 2.65 2.42
CA VAL A 238 13.18 1.68 1.83
C VAL A 238 11.83 1.77 2.54
N THR A 239 10.76 1.88 1.77
CA THR A 239 9.39 1.87 2.29
C THR A 239 8.89 0.43 2.41
N TYR A 240 8.51 0.02 3.62
CA TYR A 240 7.85 -1.24 3.89
C TYR A 240 6.36 -0.99 4.06
N ILE A 241 5.54 -1.74 3.33
CA ILE A 241 4.10 -1.54 3.30
C ILE A 241 3.36 -2.86 3.49
N ARG A 242 2.32 -2.83 4.32
CA ARG A 242 1.28 -3.84 4.35
C ARG A 242 0.00 -3.21 3.80
N PRO A 243 -0.41 -3.59 2.58
CA PRO A 243 -1.66 -3.12 2.02
C PRO A 243 -2.85 -3.44 2.95
N ALA A 244 -3.81 -2.54 2.99
CA ALA A 244 -5.09 -2.80 3.63
C ALA A 244 -5.72 -4.08 3.04
N PRO A 245 -6.37 -4.92 3.85
CA PRO A 245 -7.16 -6.02 3.32
C PRO A 245 -8.16 -5.52 2.28
N ALA A 246 -8.24 -6.20 1.13
CA ALA A 246 -9.15 -5.83 0.06
C ALA A 246 -10.61 -5.88 0.55
N ILE A 247 -11.40 -4.88 0.15
CA ILE A 247 -12.82 -4.83 0.50
C ILE A 247 -13.62 -5.59 -0.55
N GLY A 248 -14.09 -6.79 -0.18
CA GLY A 248 -14.99 -7.57 -1.04
C GLY A 248 -14.37 -7.85 -2.41
N GLY A 249 -15.15 -7.62 -3.47
CA GLY A 249 -14.72 -7.81 -4.86
C GLY A 249 -14.54 -6.50 -5.62
N LYS A 250 -14.30 -6.61 -6.93
CA LYS A 250 -14.18 -5.46 -7.84
C LYS A 250 -15.41 -4.55 -7.72
N SER A 251 -15.17 -3.25 -7.55
CA SER A 251 -16.26 -2.27 -7.49
C SER A 251 -16.98 -2.16 -8.84
N PRO A 252 -18.33 -2.24 -8.88
CA PRO A 252 -19.09 -1.96 -10.09
C PRO A 252 -19.14 -0.45 -10.41
N PHE A 253 -18.92 0.41 -9.42
CA PHE A 253 -18.91 1.87 -9.57
C PHE A 253 -17.58 2.36 -10.16
N TYR A 254 -16.47 1.83 -9.64
CA TYR A 254 -15.13 2.19 -10.11
C TYR A 254 -14.62 1.20 -11.17
N ILE A 255 -15.12 1.35 -12.40
CA ILE A 255 -14.81 0.46 -13.54
C ILE A 255 -13.30 0.37 -13.90
N HIS A 256 -12.51 1.34 -13.46
CA HIS A 256 -11.05 1.41 -13.69
C HIS A 256 -10.21 1.16 -12.43
N GLY A 257 -10.83 0.66 -11.36
CA GLY A 257 -10.21 0.48 -10.05
C GLY A 257 -10.56 1.61 -9.09
N ARG A 258 -10.59 1.29 -7.80
CA ARG A 258 -10.99 2.23 -6.74
C ARG A 258 -10.03 3.43 -6.67
N PRO A 259 -10.48 4.60 -6.19
CA PRO A 259 -9.64 5.78 -6.05
C PRO A 259 -8.46 5.49 -5.12
N ARG A 260 -7.30 6.06 -5.46
CA ARG A 260 -6.07 5.96 -4.67
C ARG A 260 -5.58 7.36 -4.32
N LEU A 261 -4.97 7.49 -3.15
CA LEU A 261 -4.29 8.71 -2.76
C LEU A 261 -3.08 8.93 -3.68
N ASN A 262 -2.93 10.14 -4.22
CA ASN A 262 -1.69 10.55 -4.85
C ASN A 262 -0.76 11.18 -3.79
N GLY A 263 -0.07 10.33 -3.03
CA GLY A 263 0.89 10.78 -2.01
C GLY A 263 2.25 11.21 -2.55
N THR A 264 2.43 11.25 -3.88
CA THR A 264 3.72 11.60 -4.50
C THR A 264 4.01 13.10 -4.47
N GLY A 265 2.98 13.93 -4.27
CA GLY A 265 3.06 15.38 -4.41
C GLY A 265 3.18 15.86 -5.86
N MET A 266 3.14 14.96 -6.85
CA MET A 266 3.19 15.32 -8.26
C MET A 266 1.81 15.68 -8.80
N GLU A 267 1.66 16.90 -9.31
CA GLU A 267 0.50 17.34 -10.09
C GLU A 267 0.69 17.09 -11.59
N TYR A 268 1.94 17.07 -12.04
CA TYR A 268 2.35 16.86 -13.43
C TYR A 268 3.43 15.78 -13.51
N CYS A 269 3.51 15.11 -14.67
CA CYS A 269 4.59 14.18 -14.94
C CYS A 269 5.93 14.95 -14.95
N PRO A 270 6.94 14.53 -14.16
CA PRO A 270 8.25 15.19 -14.19
C PRO A 270 8.94 14.97 -15.55
N PRO A 271 10.00 15.73 -15.87
CA PRO A 271 10.76 15.49 -17.09
C PRO A 271 11.30 14.05 -17.14
N VAL A 272 10.94 13.32 -18.20
CA VAL A 272 11.27 11.90 -18.41
C VAL A 272 12.41 11.68 -19.41
N ALA A 273 13.01 12.75 -19.92
CA ALA A 273 14.07 12.69 -20.93
C ALA A 273 14.87 14.00 -20.97
N THR A 274 16.12 13.89 -21.41
CA THR A 274 16.88 15.03 -21.94
C THR A 274 16.87 14.92 -23.45
N THR A 275 16.35 15.93 -24.16
CA THR A 275 16.34 15.89 -25.63
C THR A 275 17.61 16.51 -26.21
N PHE A 276 18.03 16.02 -27.37
CA PHE A 276 19.15 16.58 -28.12
C PHE A 276 18.81 16.69 -29.61
N PRO A 277 18.94 17.88 -30.23
CA PRO A 277 18.67 18.06 -31.66
C PRO A 277 19.66 17.29 -32.52
N LEU A 278 19.13 16.36 -33.31
CA LEU A 278 19.88 15.58 -34.29
C LEU A 278 19.78 16.24 -35.67
N VAL A 279 20.87 16.86 -36.06
CA VAL A 279 21.03 17.54 -37.35
C VAL A 279 22.06 16.81 -38.23
N THR A 280 21.83 16.82 -39.54
CA THR A 280 22.78 16.34 -40.52
C THR A 280 23.86 17.39 -40.77
N ARG A 281 24.91 17.01 -41.50
CA ARG A 281 25.94 17.95 -41.94
C ARG A 281 25.38 19.11 -42.76
N HIS A 282 24.46 18.82 -43.68
CA HIS A 282 23.85 19.85 -44.52
C HIS A 282 23.04 20.84 -43.68
N GLU A 283 22.19 20.33 -42.77
CA GLU A 283 21.42 21.16 -41.84
C GLU A 283 22.30 21.96 -40.89
N TRP A 284 23.44 21.42 -40.48
CA TRP A 284 24.41 22.17 -39.67
C TRP A 284 24.99 23.37 -40.42
N GLU A 285 25.35 23.18 -41.69
CA GLU A 285 25.84 24.28 -42.54
C GLU A 285 24.77 25.36 -42.76
N GLU A 286 23.50 24.96 -42.89
CA GLU A 286 22.36 25.89 -42.92
C GLU A 286 22.21 26.66 -41.60
N LEU A 287 22.24 25.95 -40.45
CA LEU A 287 22.15 26.58 -39.14
C LEU A 287 23.27 27.59 -38.91
N ARG A 288 24.53 27.25 -39.23
CA ARG A 288 25.67 28.17 -39.08
C ARG A 288 25.53 29.41 -39.97
N ARG A 289 24.97 29.28 -41.16
CA ARG A 289 24.71 30.42 -42.05
C ARG A 289 23.66 31.36 -41.46
N GLU A 290 22.61 30.80 -40.87
CA GLU A 290 21.44 31.56 -40.43
C GLU A 290 21.55 32.10 -39.00
N LEU A 291 22.28 31.42 -38.12
CA LEU A 291 22.49 31.81 -36.72
C LEU A 291 23.81 32.53 -36.48
N GLY A 292 24.75 32.50 -37.44
CA GLY A 292 26.02 33.21 -37.35
C GLY A 292 26.82 32.80 -36.10
N ASP A 293 27.17 33.80 -35.28
CA ASP A 293 27.97 33.65 -34.06
C ASP A 293 27.11 33.48 -32.79
N ASP A 294 25.96 32.78 -32.89
CA ASP A 294 25.17 32.40 -31.72
C ASP A 294 26.08 31.69 -30.69
N PRO A 295 26.21 32.20 -29.45
CA PRO A 295 27.17 31.71 -28.48
C PRO A 295 26.85 30.31 -27.96
N ASP A 296 25.59 29.88 -28.08
CA ASP A 296 25.13 28.56 -27.65
C ASP A 296 25.22 27.52 -28.80
N LEU A 297 25.58 27.97 -30.02
CA LEU A 297 25.86 27.10 -31.16
C LEU A 297 27.37 26.80 -31.23
N CYS A 298 27.73 25.51 -31.16
CA CYS A 298 29.14 25.10 -31.26
C CYS A 298 29.82 25.62 -32.55
N GLU A 299 31.16 25.73 -32.53
CA GLU A 299 31.92 26.25 -33.68
C GLU A 299 31.92 25.25 -34.86
N SER A 300 31.79 23.95 -34.54
CA SER A 300 31.79 22.87 -35.52
C SER A 300 30.77 21.78 -35.21
N LEU A 301 30.40 21.01 -36.24
CA LEU A 301 29.54 19.83 -36.08
C LEU A 301 30.21 18.76 -35.20
N GLU A 302 31.55 18.69 -35.20
CA GLU A 302 32.30 17.77 -34.36
C GLU A 302 32.20 18.16 -32.88
N GLU A 303 32.19 19.45 -32.56
CA GLU A 303 31.90 19.95 -31.22
C GLU A 303 30.46 19.68 -30.79
N TRP A 304 29.51 19.89 -31.70
CA TRP A 304 28.11 19.54 -31.46
C TRP A 304 27.92 18.04 -31.13
N ARG A 305 28.67 17.16 -31.82
CA ARG A 305 28.68 15.72 -31.49
C ARG A 305 29.40 15.43 -30.18
N ARG A 306 30.41 16.22 -29.79
CA ARG A 306 31.06 16.09 -28.48
C ARG A 306 30.11 16.48 -27.35
N THR A 307 29.31 17.53 -27.50
CA THR A 307 28.30 17.91 -26.50
C THR A 307 27.20 16.86 -26.39
N GLU A 308 26.80 16.24 -27.50
CA GLU A 308 25.88 15.09 -27.51
C GLU A 308 26.42 13.92 -26.66
N VAL A 309 27.69 13.53 -26.87
CA VAL A 309 28.33 12.44 -26.10
C VAL A 309 28.46 12.80 -24.62
N GLN A 310 28.75 14.06 -24.30
CA GLN A 310 28.78 14.53 -22.91
C GLN A 310 27.39 14.45 -22.26
N ALA A 311 26.34 14.88 -22.98
CA ALA A 311 24.96 14.78 -22.51
C ALA A 311 24.52 13.32 -22.31
N GLU A 312 24.95 12.39 -23.18
CA GLU A 312 24.71 10.96 -23.00
C GLU A 312 25.37 10.44 -21.71
N GLY A 313 26.60 10.88 -21.43
CA GLY A 313 27.34 10.52 -20.21
C GLY A 313 26.70 11.07 -18.92
N GLN A 314 25.84 12.08 -19.03
CA GLN A 314 25.06 12.65 -17.92
C GLN A 314 23.64 12.06 -17.81
N SER A 315 23.25 11.20 -18.76
CA SER A 315 21.91 10.59 -18.75
C SER A 315 21.73 9.64 -17.57
N THR A 316 20.50 9.58 -17.07
CA THR A 316 20.11 8.66 -16.00
C THR A 316 19.03 7.69 -16.50
N PRO A 317 18.77 6.58 -15.80
CA PRO A 317 17.67 5.69 -16.15
C PRO A 317 16.30 6.40 -16.22
N LEU A 318 16.09 7.44 -15.40
CA LEU A 318 14.85 8.22 -15.33
C LEU A 318 14.82 9.44 -16.28
N ALA A 319 15.97 9.83 -16.83
CA ALA A 319 16.09 10.89 -17.83
C ALA A 319 17.08 10.46 -18.93
N PRO A 320 16.71 9.48 -19.78
CA PRO A 320 17.55 9.07 -20.89
C PRO A 320 17.75 10.21 -21.89
N LEU A 321 18.92 10.24 -22.54
CA LEU A 321 19.14 11.13 -23.68
C LEU A 321 18.34 10.63 -24.88
N VAL A 322 17.49 11.50 -25.44
CA VAL A 322 16.68 11.23 -26.63
C VAL A 322 17.14 12.14 -27.76
N ARG A 323 17.70 11.53 -28.81
CA ARG A 323 18.08 12.21 -30.04
C ARG A 323 16.82 12.45 -30.87
N VAL A 324 16.48 13.71 -31.09
CA VAL A 324 15.27 14.08 -31.83
C VAL A 324 15.70 14.60 -33.18
N ARG A 325 15.15 14.02 -34.26
CA ARG A 325 15.42 14.52 -35.60
C ARG A 325 14.84 15.93 -35.74
N THR A 326 15.69 16.91 -36.03
CA THR A 326 15.28 18.31 -36.04
C THR A 326 15.58 18.96 -37.40
N PRO A 327 14.70 18.79 -38.40
CA PRO A 327 14.89 19.42 -39.70
C PRO A 327 14.84 20.95 -39.58
N VAL A 328 15.84 21.61 -40.14
CA VAL A 328 16.03 23.07 -40.03
C VAL A 328 14.86 23.83 -40.63
N GLN A 329 14.33 23.37 -41.77
CA GLN A 329 13.15 23.97 -42.41
C GLN A 329 11.90 23.88 -41.51
N ALA A 330 11.68 22.74 -40.85
CA ALA A 330 10.54 22.57 -39.95
C ALA A 330 10.67 23.47 -38.71
N TRP A 331 11.89 23.61 -38.19
CA TRP A 331 12.19 24.55 -37.12
C TRP A 331 11.89 26.00 -37.53
N TRP A 332 12.28 26.40 -38.74
CA TRP A 332 11.99 27.74 -39.27
C TRP A 332 10.50 28.03 -39.33
N SER A 333 9.69 27.10 -39.84
CA SER A 333 8.24 27.24 -39.85
C SER A 333 7.68 27.41 -38.44
N TRP A 334 8.10 26.55 -37.51
CA TRP A 334 7.67 26.59 -36.11
C TRP A 334 8.04 27.90 -35.40
N TYR A 335 9.27 28.39 -35.63
CA TYR A 335 9.71 29.71 -35.16
C TYR A 335 8.90 30.86 -35.77
N SER A 336 8.65 30.83 -37.09
CA SER A 336 7.94 31.90 -37.80
C SER A 336 6.48 32.04 -37.34
N GLU A 337 5.90 30.97 -36.80
CA GLU A 337 4.58 30.96 -36.16
C GLU A 337 4.57 31.57 -34.74
N GLY A 338 5.73 32.02 -34.24
CA GLY A 338 5.87 32.67 -32.93
C GLY A 338 6.13 31.72 -31.75
N ASN A 339 6.45 30.45 -32.01
CA ASN A 339 6.56 29.43 -30.97
C ASN A 339 7.94 29.35 -30.27
N GLY A 340 8.91 30.19 -30.64
CA GLY A 340 10.26 30.14 -30.06
C GLY A 340 11.17 31.29 -30.48
N SER A 341 12.47 31.10 -30.27
CA SER A 341 13.51 32.06 -30.63
C SER A 341 14.35 31.58 -31.81
N ARG A 342 14.88 32.54 -32.59
CA ARG A 342 15.91 32.28 -33.60
C ARG A 342 17.28 32.19 -32.93
N THR A 343 17.48 31.16 -32.11
CA THR A 343 18.73 30.87 -31.40
C THR A 343 18.98 29.37 -31.30
N ALA A 344 20.18 28.94 -30.90
CA ALA A 344 20.46 27.53 -30.63
C ALA A 344 19.54 26.97 -29.52
N GLN A 345 19.24 27.76 -28.48
CA GLN A 345 18.23 27.40 -27.47
C GLN A 345 16.84 27.17 -28.08
N GLY A 346 16.47 27.96 -29.09
CA GLY A 346 15.22 27.77 -29.84
C GLY A 346 15.17 26.44 -30.59
N LEU A 347 16.32 25.93 -31.06
CA LEU A 347 16.42 24.60 -31.67
C LEU A 347 16.20 23.48 -30.63
N PHE A 348 16.73 23.62 -29.42
CA PHE A 348 16.42 22.71 -28.30
C PHE A 348 14.94 22.79 -27.91
N GLY A 349 14.35 23.99 -27.88
CA GLY A 349 12.91 24.19 -27.67
C GLY A 349 12.06 23.44 -28.70
N PHE A 350 12.46 23.48 -29.97
CA PHE A 350 11.78 22.75 -31.03
C PHE A 350 11.98 21.23 -30.94
N ALA A 351 13.18 20.75 -30.57
CA ALA A 351 13.41 19.34 -30.29
C ALA A 351 12.52 18.83 -29.13
N ASN A 352 12.37 19.62 -28.07
CA ASN A 352 11.43 19.33 -26.97
C ASN A 352 9.98 19.27 -27.46
N HIS A 353 9.57 20.19 -28.34
CA HIS A 353 8.23 20.18 -28.93
C HIS A 353 7.98 18.89 -29.73
N LEU A 354 8.89 18.52 -30.64
CA LEU A 354 8.78 17.31 -31.45
C LEU A 354 8.77 16.04 -30.58
N PHE A 355 9.61 16.00 -29.55
CA PHE A 355 9.61 14.93 -28.56
C PHE A 355 8.26 14.80 -27.86
N ASN A 356 7.71 15.91 -27.36
CA ASN A 356 6.42 15.91 -26.65
C ASN A 356 5.28 15.44 -27.55
N VAL A 357 5.24 15.88 -28.82
CA VAL A 357 4.24 15.43 -29.80
C VAL A 357 4.30 13.91 -29.99
N GLU A 358 5.49 13.37 -30.22
CA GLU A 358 5.67 11.93 -30.43
C GLU A 358 5.42 11.10 -29.17
N ALA A 359 5.86 11.60 -28.00
CA ALA A 359 5.64 10.93 -26.72
C ALA A 359 4.13 10.85 -26.40
N MET A 360 3.39 11.94 -26.59
CA MET A 360 1.93 11.94 -26.41
C MET A 360 1.23 11.01 -27.39
N ARG A 361 1.69 10.95 -28.65
CA ARG A 361 1.17 9.98 -29.64
C ARG A 361 1.36 8.53 -29.17
N LEU A 362 2.53 8.21 -28.63
CA LEU A 362 2.82 6.87 -28.09
C LEU A 362 1.99 6.54 -26.85
N ILE A 363 1.84 7.50 -25.92
CA ILE A 363 1.05 7.33 -24.69
C ILE A 363 -0.43 7.12 -25.03
N GLN A 364 -1.00 7.95 -25.91
CA GLN A 364 -2.40 7.81 -26.35
C GLN A 364 -2.64 6.51 -27.13
N GLY A 365 -1.62 6.04 -27.86
CA GLY A 365 -1.65 4.76 -28.58
C GLY A 365 -1.32 3.54 -27.73
N ALA A 366 -0.96 3.72 -26.46
CA ALA A 366 -0.49 2.64 -25.60
C ALA A 366 -1.60 1.65 -25.27
N ARG A 367 -1.25 0.36 -25.20
CA ARG A 367 -2.22 -0.73 -24.99
C ARG A 367 -1.82 -1.65 -23.86
N GLU A 368 -2.81 -2.16 -23.15
CA GLU A 368 -2.59 -3.22 -22.17
C GLU A 368 -2.05 -4.47 -22.86
N LEU A 369 -0.92 -4.98 -22.38
CA LEU A 369 -0.39 -6.27 -22.80
C LEU A 369 -1.22 -7.37 -22.14
N ARG A 370 -2.14 -7.93 -22.90
CA ARG A 370 -2.98 -9.07 -22.50
C ARG A 370 -2.47 -10.36 -23.13
N PRO A 371 -2.75 -11.55 -22.55
CA PRO A 371 -2.33 -12.84 -23.12
C PRO A 371 -2.79 -13.06 -24.56
N SER A 372 -3.93 -12.47 -24.96
CA SER A 372 -4.48 -12.59 -26.31
C SER A 372 -3.94 -11.55 -27.31
N LEU A 373 -3.09 -10.62 -26.87
CA LEU A 373 -2.58 -9.55 -27.73
C LEU A 373 -1.43 -10.09 -28.58
N VAL A 374 -1.51 -9.89 -29.90
CA VAL A 374 -0.36 -10.11 -30.78
C VAL A 374 0.67 -9.03 -30.52
N VAL A 375 1.79 -9.41 -29.91
CA VAL A 375 2.87 -8.48 -29.56
C VAL A 375 3.70 -8.16 -30.80
N PRO A 376 3.86 -6.88 -31.18
CA PRO A 376 4.73 -6.50 -32.29
C PRO A 376 6.17 -6.91 -32.04
N ALA A 377 6.91 -7.14 -33.14
CA ALA A 377 8.29 -7.65 -33.09
C ALA A 377 9.24 -6.80 -32.25
N ARG A 378 8.98 -5.49 -32.12
CA ARG A 378 9.71 -4.59 -31.23
C ARG A 378 8.68 -3.75 -30.48
N SER A 379 8.70 -3.84 -29.16
CA SER A 379 7.77 -3.11 -28.29
C SER A 379 8.49 -2.60 -27.06
N MET A 380 8.04 -1.46 -26.54
CA MET A 380 8.39 -0.98 -25.22
C MET A 380 7.27 -1.33 -24.25
N VAL A 381 7.58 -1.81 -23.05
CA VAL A 381 6.60 -2.20 -22.05
C VAL A 381 6.87 -1.45 -20.75
N ALA A 382 5.87 -0.74 -20.26
CA ALA A 382 5.85 -0.20 -18.90
C ALA A 382 5.11 -1.19 -17.99
N VAL A 383 5.80 -1.78 -17.03
CA VAL A 383 5.20 -2.67 -16.02
C VAL A 383 5.10 -1.90 -14.71
N THR A 384 3.91 -1.81 -14.13
CA THR A 384 3.68 -1.14 -12.85
C THR A 384 3.09 -2.13 -11.86
N GLU A 385 3.79 -2.37 -10.77
CA GLU A 385 3.25 -3.02 -9.57
C GLU A 385 2.41 -1.99 -8.81
N VAL A 386 1.10 -2.20 -8.78
CA VAL A 386 0.15 -1.30 -8.10
C VAL A 386 0.01 -1.76 -6.66
N ILE A 387 0.44 -0.92 -5.71
CA ILE A 387 0.58 -1.32 -4.30
C ILE A 387 -0.32 -0.49 -3.39
N GLY A 388 -1.32 -1.14 -2.81
CA GLY A 388 -2.21 -0.55 -1.80
C GLY A 388 -3.05 0.63 -2.29
N GLN A 389 -3.41 1.50 -1.36
CA GLN A 389 -4.29 2.66 -1.52
C GLN A 389 -3.55 3.93 -1.95
N ASN A 390 -2.20 3.94 -1.98
CA ASN A 390 -1.42 5.14 -2.32
C ASN A 390 -0.47 4.92 -3.51
N MET A 391 -0.61 5.74 -4.55
CA MET A 391 0.19 5.69 -5.78
C MET A 391 1.69 5.89 -5.53
N ALA A 392 2.06 6.56 -4.44
CA ALA A 392 3.46 6.72 -4.06
C ALA A 392 4.16 5.40 -3.72
N ASN A 393 3.42 4.31 -3.53
CA ASN A 393 4.01 3.00 -3.22
C ASN A 393 4.19 2.13 -4.47
N ASP A 394 3.78 2.61 -5.64
CA ASP A 394 3.93 1.86 -6.88
C ASP A 394 5.41 1.72 -7.27
N VAL A 395 5.73 0.55 -7.84
CA VAL A 395 7.05 0.24 -8.37
C VAL A 395 6.90 -0.07 -9.85
N SER A 396 7.69 0.58 -10.69
CA SER A 396 7.63 0.40 -12.15
C SER A 396 8.95 0.00 -12.76
N HIS A 397 8.83 -0.65 -13.91
CA HIS A 397 9.92 -1.19 -14.72
C HIS A 397 9.67 -0.83 -16.18
N ILE A 398 10.73 -0.53 -16.92
CA ILE A 398 10.67 -0.30 -18.36
C ILE A 398 11.47 -1.39 -19.06
N VAL A 399 10.81 -2.14 -19.93
CA VAL A 399 11.37 -3.32 -20.60
C VAL A 399 11.21 -3.19 -22.10
N ARG A 400 12.28 -3.45 -22.84
CA ARG A 400 12.23 -3.58 -24.30
C ARG A 400 12.04 -5.05 -24.67
N LEU A 401 10.96 -5.34 -25.39
CA LEU A 401 10.68 -6.65 -25.96
C LEU A 401 11.13 -6.73 -27.41
N THR A 402 11.80 -7.84 -27.76
CA THR A 402 12.12 -8.19 -29.14
C THR A 402 11.64 -9.61 -29.44
N ALA A 403 10.72 -9.76 -30.38
CA ALA A 403 10.27 -11.08 -30.82
C ALA A 403 11.22 -11.62 -31.91
N GLY A 404 11.69 -12.84 -31.73
CA GLY A 404 12.47 -13.59 -32.71
C GLY A 404 11.90 -14.98 -32.97
N THR A 405 12.54 -15.74 -33.85
CA THR A 405 12.14 -17.11 -34.21
C THR A 405 12.19 -18.10 -33.04
N GLY A 406 12.97 -17.79 -31.99
CA GLY A 406 13.10 -18.59 -30.77
C GLY A 406 12.24 -18.13 -29.59
N GLY A 407 11.34 -17.15 -29.79
CA GLY A 407 10.52 -16.55 -28.74
C GLY A 407 10.81 -15.06 -28.53
N THR A 408 10.27 -14.52 -27.43
CA THR A 408 10.43 -13.10 -27.06
C THR A 408 11.60 -12.93 -26.11
N SER A 409 12.54 -12.03 -26.43
CA SER A 409 13.60 -11.62 -25.52
C SER A 409 13.23 -10.34 -24.77
N GLU A 410 13.50 -10.32 -23.47
CA GLU A 410 13.29 -9.18 -22.59
C GLU A 410 14.61 -8.48 -22.29
N HIS A 411 14.64 -7.16 -22.45
CA HIS A 411 15.80 -6.33 -22.12
C HIS A 411 15.36 -5.25 -21.11
N PRO A 412 15.65 -5.42 -19.82
CA PRO A 412 15.31 -4.41 -18.81
C PRO A 412 16.15 -3.15 -19.04
N LEU A 413 15.49 -1.99 -19.06
CA LEU A 413 16.11 -0.67 -19.21
C LEU A 413 16.05 0.11 -17.90
N VAL A 414 14.96 -0.05 -17.17
CA VAL A 414 14.71 0.53 -15.85
C VAL A 414 14.06 -0.54 -14.99
N ALA A 415 14.54 -0.72 -13.76
CA ALA A 415 14.03 -1.73 -12.85
C ALA A 415 13.90 -1.16 -11.44
N ASN A 416 12.84 -1.59 -10.73
CA ASN A 416 12.57 -1.25 -9.34
C ASN A 416 12.50 0.27 -9.06
N GLU A 417 11.95 1.07 -9.98
CA GLU A 417 11.82 2.51 -9.74
C GLU A 417 10.51 2.84 -9.04
N ARG A 418 10.57 3.68 -8.01
CA ARG A 418 9.40 4.15 -7.26
C ARG A 418 8.62 5.15 -8.12
N MET A 419 7.74 4.64 -8.97
CA MET A 419 7.08 5.38 -10.03
C MET A 419 5.69 4.80 -10.29
N PHE A 420 4.68 5.67 -10.24
CA PHE A 420 3.30 5.32 -10.56
C PHE A 420 3.07 5.21 -12.06
N HIS A 421 1.96 4.60 -12.44
CA HIS A 421 1.72 4.13 -13.80
C HIS A 421 1.85 5.19 -14.90
N GLU A 422 1.23 6.35 -14.73
CA GLU A 422 1.22 7.40 -15.75
C GLU A 422 2.62 7.98 -15.97
N HIS A 423 3.42 8.11 -14.91
CA HIS A 423 4.83 8.48 -15.02
C HIS A 423 5.63 7.37 -15.74
N ALA A 424 5.36 6.09 -15.45
CA ALA A 424 5.98 4.97 -16.15
C ALA A 424 5.66 4.94 -17.65
N LEU A 425 4.44 5.32 -18.05
CA LEU A 425 4.09 5.48 -19.46
C LEU A 425 4.88 6.61 -20.13
N GLY A 426 5.07 7.74 -19.43
CA GLY A 426 5.91 8.84 -19.90
C GLY A 426 7.36 8.40 -20.14
N LEU A 427 7.97 7.73 -19.17
CA LEU A 427 9.33 7.21 -19.29
C LEU A 427 9.44 6.12 -20.35
N GLY A 428 8.44 5.23 -20.45
CA GLY A 428 8.34 4.23 -21.50
C GLY A 428 8.30 4.85 -22.90
N ALA A 429 7.55 5.94 -23.09
CA ALA A 429 7.53 6.68 -24.34
C ALA A 429 8.91 7.28 -24.68
N ALA A 430 9.63 7.82 -23.69
CA ALA A 430 10.97 8.34 -23.89
C ALA A 430 11.95 7.26 -24.40
N TYR A 431 11.96 6.08 -23.76
CA TYR A 431 12.76 4.95 -24.23
C TYR A 431 12.32 4.41 -25.57
N ALA A 432 11.01 4.40 -25.86
CA ALA A 432 10.50 3.98 -27.16
C ALA A 432 11.04 4.88 -28.28
N ILE A 433 11.02 6.21 -28.09
CA ILE A 433 11.58 7.18 -29.04
C ILE A 433 13.09 6.98 -29.20
N ARG A 434 13.84 6.87 -28.08
CA ARG A 434 15.29 6.63 -28.08
C ARG A 434 15.69 5.42 -28.90
N HIS A 435 14.88 4.36 -28.89
CA HIS A 435 15.13 3.12 -29.61
C HIS A 435 14.40 3.00 -30.94
N SER A 436 13.71 4.05 -31.40
CA SER A 436 12.90 4.04 -32.63
C SER A 436 11.87 2.89 -32.64
N ILE A 437 11.14 2.75 -31.54
CA ILE A 437 10.07 1.78 -31.36
C ILE A 437 8.74 2.53 -31.37
N SER A 438 7.83 2.12 -32.27
CA SER A 438 6.54 2.80 -32.49
C SER A 438 5.40 2.28 -31.61
N THR A 439 5.67 1.28 -30.77
CA THR A 439 4.65 0.60 -29.94
C THR A 439 5.05 0.65 -28.47
N LEU A 440 4.19 1.29 -27.68
CA LEU A 440 4.22 1.25 -26.22
C LEU A 440 3.08 0.34 -25.72
N LEU A 441 3.42 -0.60 -24.86
CA LEU A 441 2.49 -1.47 -24.16
C LEU A 441 2.62 -1.25 -22.66
N TRP A 442 1.63 -1.69 -21.90
CA TRP A 442 1.68 -1.60 -20.45
C TRP A 442 1.05 -2.79 -19.74
N VAL A 443 1.50 -3.04 -18.51
CA VAL A 443 0.97 -4.06 -17.60
C VAL A 443 0.83 -3.45 -16.22
N LYS A 444 -0.31 -3.68 -15.57
CA LYS A 444 -0.49 -3.41 -14.14
C LYS A 444 -0.52 -4.75 -13.39
N ASP A 445 0.46 -4.99 -12.53
CA ASP A 445 0.38 -6.08 -11.56
C ASP A 445 -0.51 -5.61 -10.41
N LEU A 446 -1.66 -6.27 -10.27
CA LEU A 446 -2.70 -5.93 -9.30
C LEU A 446 -2.68 -6.84 -8.06
N ARG A 447 -1.66 -7.68 -7.88
CA ARG A 447 -1.57 -8.63 -6.76
C ARG A 447 -1.82 -7.98 -5.39
N TYR A 448 -1.33 -6.74 -5.22
CA TYR A 448 -1.45 -5.98 -3.97
C TYR A 448 -2.25 -4.69 -4.14
N ALA A 449 -3.00 -4.56 -5.24
CA ALA A 449 -3.71 -3.35 -5.58
C ALA A 449 -4.99 -3.18 -4.75
N TRP A 450 -5.36 -1.92 -4.55
CA TRP A 450 -6.69 -1.54 -4.06
C TRP A 450 -7.73 -1.63 -5.19
N VAL A 451 -8.48 -2.74 -5.25
CA VAL A 451 -9.40 -3.07 -6.36
C VAL A 451 -10.87 -3.16 -5.97
#